data_AF-A0A929BCB4-F1
#
_entry.id   AF-A0A929BCB4-F1
#
_cell.length_a   1.000
_cell.length_b   1.000
_cell.length_c   1.000
_cell.angle_alpha   90.00
_cell.angle_beta   90.00
_cell.angle_gamma   90.00
#
_symmetry.space_group_name_H-M   'P 1'
#
loop_
_entity.id
_entity.type
_entity.pdbx_description
1 polymer ?
#
loop_
_entity_poly.entity_id
_entity_poly.type
_entity_poly.pdbx_seq_one_letter_code
_entity_poly.pdbx_strand_id
1 'polypeptide(L)'
;MDGYWLPAPVAALVGVCALFLLVALLVRLRRPAAHPGADTGGRVDEAPGDAVARSAAAEPQDPAPGVPEPPQAEWLPAVNSCAASLFRARRAVDAVSSQEARNCLRAVLRRMDAELPNVRVLAELGCSLEHGGPRDGAAVQRVRAQLQDAVHRYALFAEELLAVVEDLVNEPDLERTREHVDALRRQFPLLRPMSEIVAGARRPALAPG
;
A
#
# COMPACT_ATOMS: atom_id res chain seq x y z
N MET A 1 32.55 39.89 -38.16
CA MET A 1 31.90 38.58 -38.40
C MET A 1 32.12 37.80 -37.13
N ASP A 2 31.29 38.08 -36.14
CA ASP A 2 31.54 37.70 -34.75
C ASP A 2 30.51 36.64 -34.38
N GLY A 3 31.00 35.40 -34.33
CA GLY A 3 30.21 34.21 -34.02
C GLY A 3 29.94 34.12 -32.52
N TYR A 4 28.68 34.29 -32.15
CA TYR A 4 28.18 34.02 -30.80
C TYR A 4 28.20 32.51 -30.53
N TRP A 5 29.28 32.03 -29.89
CA TRP A 5 29.30 30.72 -29.26
C TRP A 5 28.50 30.78 -27.97
N LEU A 6 27.24 30.36 -28.01
CA LEU A 6 26.47 30.09 -26.80
C LEU A 6 27.09 28.88 -26.07
N PRO A 7 27.45 29.01 -24.79
CA PRO A 7 28.00 27.89 -24.04
C PRO A 7 26.93 26.82 -23.83
N ALA A 8 27.32 25.56 -23.99
CA ALA A 8 26.46 24.37 -23.91
C ALA A 8 25.73 24.07 -22.58
N PRO A 9 26.04 24.63 -21.38
CA PRO A 9 25.39 24.18 -20.15
C PRO A 9 23.97 24.71 -19.94
N VAL A 10 23.53 25.74 -20.69
CA VAL A 10 22.20 26.36 -20.48
C VAL A 10 21.06 25.49 -21.05
N ALA A 11 21.32 24.68 -22.08
CA ALA A 11 20.31 23.81 -22.68
C ALA A 11 19.93 22.61 -21.79
N ALA A 12 20.82 22.16 -20.91
CA ALA A 12 20.58 21.02 -20.02
C ALA A 12 19.66 21.36 -18.83
N LEU A 13 19.66 22.63 -18.38
CA LEU A 13 18.90 23.07 -17.21
C LEU A 13 17.39 23.16 -17.48
N VAL A 14 16.99 23.44 -18.73
CA VAL A 14 15.58 23.53 -19.14
C VAL A 14 14.91 22.15 -19.17
N GLY A 15 15.67 21.10 -19.53
CA GLY A 15 15.15 19.73 -19.61
C GLY A 15 14.81 19.13 -18.24
N VAL A 16 15.62 19.42 -17.21
CA VAL A 16 15.41 18.88 -15.85
C VAL A 16 14.18 19.51 -15.19
N CYS A 17 13.95 20.81 -15.39
CA CYS A 17 12.74 21.49 -14.88
C CYS A 17 11.45 20.96 -15.53
N ALA A 18 11.46 20.71 -16.84
CA ALA A 18 10.29 20.17 -17.54
C ALA A 18 9.92 18.76 -17.06
N LEU A 19 10.91 17.91 -16.80
CA LEU A 19 10.69 16.56 -16.27
C LEU A 19 10.15 16.61 -14.84
N PHE A 20 10.67 17.51 -13.99
CA PHE A 20 10.23 17.66 -12.60
C PHE A 20 8.78 18.17 -12.52
N LEU A 21 8.41 19.14 -13.36
CA LEU A 21 7.03 19.64 -13.45
C LEU A 21 6.08 18.57 -13.97
N LEU A 22 6.49 17.75 -14.95
CA LEU A 22 5.68 16.66 -15.48
C LEU A 22 5.43 15.56 -14.44
N VAL A 23 6.45 15.19 -13.66
CA VAL A 23 6.31 14.23 -12.56
C VAL A 23 5.39 14.79 -11.46
N ALA A 24 5.59 16.05 -11.04
CA ALA A 24 4.74 16.70 -10.05
C ALA A 24 3.26 16.81 -10.51
N LEU A 25 3.04 17.09 -11.80
CA LEU A 25 1.70 17.15 -12.39
C LEU A 25 1.03 15.76 -12.40
N LEU A 26 1.76 14.70 -12.77
CA LEU A 26 1.24 13.33 -12.75
C LEU A 26 0.90 12.84 -11.34
N VAL A 27 1.67 13.25 -10.32
CA VAL A 27 1.37 12.96 -8.91
C VAL A 27 0.11 13.70 -8.46
N ARG A 28 -0.06 14.97 -8.82
CA ARG A 28 -1.27 15.74 -8.50
C ARG A 28 -2.52 15.19 -9.19
N LEU A 29 -2.43 14.82 -10.47
CA LEU A 29 -3.56 14.26 -11.23
C LEU A 29 -4.00 12.87 -10.73
N ARG A 30 -3.10 12.13 -10.06
CA ARG A 30 -3.43 10.82 -9.47
C ARG A 30 -3.99 10.89 -8.05
N ARG A 31 -3.98 12.05 -7.39
CA ARG A 31 -4.66 12.18 -6.10
C ARG A 31 -6.16 12.25 -6.35
N PRO A 32 -6.97 11.29 -5.86
CA PRO A 32 -8.41 11.41 -5.92
C PRO A 32 -8.80 12.68 -5.16
N ALA A 33 -9.62 13.52 -5.80
CA ALA A 33 -10.13 14.74 -5.19
C ALA A 33 -10.89 14.36 -3.91
N ALA A 34 -10.25 14.57 -2.76
CA ALA A 34 -10.94 14.59 -1.49
C ALA A 34 -11.94 15.75 -1.57
N HIS A 35 -13.23 15.43 -1.66
CA HIS A 35 -14.29 16.41 -1.58
C HIS A 35 -14.12 17.21 -0.28
N PRO A 36 -13.90 18.53 -0.34
CA PRO A 36 -14.02 19.36 0.84
C PRO A 36 -15.49 19.36 1.25
N GLY A 37 -15.73 18.84 2.46
CA GLY A 37 -17.04 18.72 3.08
C GLY A 37 -17.73 20.08 3.14
N ALA A 38 -19.02 20.01 2.84
CA ALA A 38 -19.98 21.10 2.87
C ALA A 38 -20.06 21.73 4.26
N ASP A 39 -19.96 23.05 4.30
CA ASP A 39 -20.36 23.86 5.44
C ASP A 39 -21.20 25.03 4.90
N THR A 40 -22.52 24.88 5.00
CA THR A 40 -23.48 25.98 4.81
C THR A 40 -24.75 25.70 5.61
N GLY A 41 -24.67 25.98 6.92
CA GLY A 41 -25.85 26.29 7.71
C GLY A 41 -26.26 27.75 7.45
N GLY A 42 -27.48 27.99 6.95
CA GLY A 42 -27.95 29.35 6.70
C GLY A 42 -29.36 29.50 6.10
N ARG A 43 -30.37 29.34 6.96
CA ARG A 43 -31.57 30.21 7.11
C ARG A 43 -32.62 30.38 5.96
N VAL A 44 -33.83 29.83 6.22
CA VAL A 44 -35.22 30.37 6.12
C VAL A 44 -35.66 31.15 4.85
N ASP A 45 -36.66 30.66 4.10
CA ASP A 45 -38.06 31.18 4.07
C ASP A 45 -38.94 30.53 2.96
N GLU A 46 -40.24 30.59 3.22
CA GLU A 46 -41.39 29.91 2.62
C GLU A 46 -41.96 30.64 1.37
N ALA A 47 -42.37 29.90 0.32
CA ALA A 47 -43.51 30.24 -0.55
C ALA A 47 -43.86 29.10 -1.55
N PRO A 48 -45.15 28.87 -1.87
CA PRO A 48 -45.61 27.80 -2.75
C PRO A 48 -45.88 28.28 -4.18
N GLY A 49 -45.64 27.42 -5.19
CA GLY A 49 -45.98 27.73 -6.58
C GLY A 49 -45.77 26.56 -7.51
N ASP A 50 -46.88 26.03 -8.01
CA ASP A 50 -46.99 24.95 -8.99
C ASP A 50 -46.15 25.17 -10.26
N ALA A 51 -45.35 24.16 -10.63
CA ALA A 51 -44.93 23.95 -12.01
C ALA A 51 -44.62 22.47 -12.26
N VAL A 52 -45.48 21.85 -13.07
CA VAL A 52 -45.35 20.52 -13.65
C VAL A 52 -44.06 20.40 -14.45
N ALA A 53 -43.12 19.58 -13.97
CA ALA A 53 -42.05 19.02 -14.78
C ALA A 53 -41.87 17.55 -14.41
N ARG A 54 -42.31 16.71 -15.34
CA ARG A 54 -42.24 15.25 -15.34
C ARG A 54 -40.76 14.84 -15.34
N SER A 55 -40.20 14.55 -14.17
CA SER A 55 -38.86 13.98 -14.01
C SER A 55 -39.01 12.59 -13.40
N ALA A 56 -38.57 11.57 -14.11
CA ALA A 56 -38.58 10.20 -13.66
C ALA A 56 -37.79 10.10 -12.35
N ALA A 57 -38.50 9.91 -11.24
CA ALA A 57 -37.92 9.51 -9.98
C ALA A 57 -37.41 8.07 -10.15
N ALA A 58 -36.13 7.93 -10.47
CA ALA A 58 -35.41 6.73 -10.12
C ALA A 58 -35.32 6.71 -8.59
N GLU A 59 -36.07 5.82 -7.96
CA GLU A 59 -35.89 5.51 -6.55
C GLU A 59 -34.41 5.22 -6.27
N PRO A 60 -33.85 5.68 -5.13
CA PRO A 60 -32.60 5.15 -4.63
C PRO A 60 -32.80 3.65 -4.40
N GLN A 61 -32.23 2.83 -5.28
CA GLN A 61 -32.11 1.41 -5.00
C GLN A 61 -31.26 1.28 -3.75
N ASP A 62 -31.88 0.83 -2.66
CA ASP A 62 -31.17 0.32 -1.50
C ASP A 62 -30.05 -0.62 -2.00
N PRO A 63 -28.79 -0.46 -1.54
CA PRO A 63 -27.74 -1.38 -1.90
C PRO A 63 -28.17 -2.77 -1.43
N ALA A 64 -28.39 -3.68 -2.39
CA ALA A 64 -28.71 -5.06 -2.11
C ALA A 64 -27.73 -5.61 -1.06
N PRO A 65 -28.18 -6.37 -0.05
CA PRO A 65 -27.29 -7.02 0.90
C PRO A 65 -26.28 -7.85 0.11
N GLY A 66 -25.00 -7.46 0.19
CA GLY A 66 -23.94 -8.13 -0.52
C GLY A 66 -24.00 -9.62 -0.22
N VAL A 67 -24.12 -10.43 -1.28
CA VAL A 67 -23.90 -11.87 -1.18
C VAL A 67 -22.55 -12.06 -0.49
N PRO A 68 -22.46 -12.77 0.64
CA PRO A 68 -21.18 -13.00 1.28
C PRO A 68 -20.27 -13.68 0.27
N GLU A 69 -19.19 -12.99 -0.11
CA GLU A 69 -18.21 -13.53 -1.03
C GLU A 69 -17.75 -14.89 -0.53
N PRO A 70 -17.64 -15.91 -1.40
CA PRO A 70 -17.16 -17.21 -0.99
C PRO A 70 -15.76 -17.05 -0.37
N PRO A 71 -15.50 -17.70 0.78
CA PRO A 71 -14.28 -17.47 1.56
C PRO A 71 -12.98 -17.92 0.86
N GLN A 72 -13.08 -18.56 -0.31
CA GLN A 72 -11.96 -18.86 -1.20
C GLN A 72 -11.29 -17.61 -1.79
N ALA A 73 -12.03 -16.50 -1.89
CA ALA A 73 -11.59 -15.31 -2.60
C ALA A 73 -10.48 -14.52 -1.89
N GLU A 74 -10.18 -14.76 -0.62
CA GLU A 74 -9.35 -13.84 0.18
C GLU A 74 -7.84 -14.19 0.23
N TRP A 75 -7.48 -15.47 0.05
CA TRP A 75 -6.10 -15.94 0.27
C TRP A 75 -5.11 -15.40 -0.77
N LEU A 76 -5.46 -15.49 -2.06
CA LEU A 76 -4.60 -15.05 -3.16
C LEU A 76 -4.53 -13.52 -3.28
N PRO A 77 -5.63 -12.75 -3.11
CA PRO A 77 -5.57 -11.29 -3.09
C PRO A 77 -4.68 -10.71 -1.99
N ALA A 78 -4.54 -11.38 -0.84
CA ALA A 78 -3.62 -10.94 0.20
C ALA A 78 -2.15 -11.03 -0.26
N VAL A 79 -1.76 -12.14 -0.89
CA VAL A 79 -0.42 -12.27 -1.51
C VAL A 79 -0.19 -11.18 -2.56
N ASN A 80 -1.19 -10.94 -3.41
CA ASN A 80 -1.11 -9.91 -4.45
C ASN A 80 -1.00 -8.51 -3.85
N SER A 81 -1.66 -8.24 -2.73
CA SER A 81 -1.56 -6.97 -1.99
C SER A 81 -0.14 -6.76 -1.46
N CYS A 82 0.46 -7.78 -0.84
CA CYS A 82 1.87 -7.71 -0.41
C CYS A 82 2.82 -7.44 -1.59
N ALA A 83 2.65 -8.17 -2.70
CA ALA A 83 3.46 -7.99 -3.90
C ALA A 83 3.28 -6.59 -4.53
N ALA A 84 2.06 -6.04 -4.51
CA ALA A 84 1.76 -4.71 -5.01
C ALA A 84 2.45 -3.62 -4.16
N SER A 85 2.45 -3.74 -2.83
CA SER A 85 3.17 -2.82 -1.93
C SER A 85 4.67 -2.83 -2.22
N LEU A 86 5.28 -4.02 -2.38
CA LEU A 86 6.68 -4.16 -2.75
C LEU A 86 6.99 -3.54 -4.12
N PHE A 87 6.11 -3.75 -5.11
CA PHE A 87 6.29 -3.19 -6.45
C PHE A 87 6.27 -1.66 -6.43
N ARG A 88 5.34 -1.05 -5.68
CA ARG A 88 5.26 0.42 -5.51
C ARG A 88 6.53 0.98 -4.87
N ALA A 89 6.99 0.33 -3.80
CA ALA A 89 8.23 0.71 -3.11
C ALA A 89 9.45 0.60 -4.04
N ARG A 90 9.56 -0.48 -4.83
CA ARG A 90 10.63 -0.65 -5.83
C ARG A 90 10.63 0.45 -6.89
N ARG A 91 9.47 0.83 -7.40
CA ARG A 91 9.35 1.93 -8.37
C ARG A 91 9.84 3.25 -7.82
N ALA A 92 9.55 3.55 -6.56
CA ALA A 92 10.05 4.76 -5.90
C ALA A 92 11.57 4.74 -5.75
N VAL A 93 12.13 3.62 -5.28
CA VAL A 93 13.59 3.45 -5.15
C VAL A 93 14.28 3.56 -6.50
N ASP A 94 13.72 3.00 -7.57
CA ASP A 94 14.32 3.08 -8.91
C ASP A 94 14.36 4.53 -9.45
N ALA A 95 13.50 5.42 -8.96
CA ALA A 95 13.49 6.84 -9.35
C ALA A 95 14.56 7.68 -8.64
N VAL A 96 15.18 7.19 -7.56
CA VAL A 96 16.26 7.90 -6.85
C VAL A 96 17.46 8.06 -7.77
N SER A 97 18.02 9.26 -7.90
CA SER A 97 19.12 9.56 -8.82
C SER A 97 20.47 9.00 -8.33
N SER A 98 20.73 9.09 -7.02
CA SER A 98 21.96 8.59 -6.40
C SER A 98 22.04 7.07 -6.46
N GLN A 99 23.04 6.55 -7.18
CA GLN A 99 23.26 5.12 -7.30
C GLN A 99 23.57 4.46 -5.96
N GLU A 100 24.29 5.16 -5.09
CA GLU A 100 24.65 4.65 -3.76
C GLU A 100 23.42 4.52 -2.87
N ALA A 101 22.59 5.57 -2.79
CA ALA A 101 21.34 5.52 -2.02
C ALA A 101 20.38 4.45 -2.55
N ARG A 102 20.24 4.35 -3.89
CA ARG A 102 19.48 3.27 -4.53
C ARG A 102 19.94 1.89 -4.08
N ASN A 103 21.25 1.67 -4.04
CA ASN A 103 21.79 0.37 -3.66
C ASN A 103 21.49 0.03 -2.19
N CYS A 104 21.57 1.01 -1.30
CA CYS A 104 21.20 0.86 0.11
C CYS A 104 19.72 0.49 0.26
N LEU A 105 18.82 1.26 -0.36
CA LEU A 105 17.37 1.02 -0.32
C LEU A 105 16.99 -0.32 -0.98
N ARG A 106 17.64 -0.69 -2.08
CA ARG A 106 17.44 -2.00 -2.72
C ARG A 106 17.81 -3.18 -1.81
N ALA A 107 18.75 -3.01 -0.89
CA ALA A 107 19.08 -4.06 0.07
C ALA A 107 17.89 -4.38 0.99
N VAL A 108 17.10 -3.37 1.35
CA VAL A 108 15.87 -3.53 2.12
C VAL A 108 14.79 -4.23 1.29
N LEU A 109 14.57 -3.76 0.05
CA LEU A 109 13.59 -4.36 -0.85
C LEU A 109 13.88 -5.85 -1.12
N ARG A 110 15.15 -6.26 -1.20
CA ARG A 110 15.52 -7.68 -1.34
C ARG A 110 15.08 -8.51 -0.13
N ARG A 111 15.12 -7.96 1.09
CA ARG A 111 14.63 -8.66 2.29
C ARG A 111 13.10 -8.78 2.26
N MET A 112 12.41 -7.71 1.90
CA MET A 112 10.94 -7.71 1.75
C MET A 112 10.46 -8.70 0.67
N ASP A 113 11.21 -8.81 -0.44
CA ASP A 113 10.97 -9.79 -1.50
C ASP A 113 11.21 -11.22 -1.03
N ALA A 114 12.26 -11.45 -0.24
CA ALA A 114 12.58 -12.77 0.32
C ALA A 114 11.51 -13.32 1.28
N GLU A 115 10.65 -12.45 1.84
CA GLU A 115 9.53 -12.84 2.69
C GLU A 115 8.26 -13.23 1.89
N LEU A 116 8.14 -12.85 0.61
CA LEU A 116 6.93 -13.16 -0.19
C LEU A 116 6.65 -14.66 -0.34
N PRO A 117 7.66 -15.55 -0.53
CA PRO A 117 7.42 -17.00 -0.51
C PRO A 117 6.75 -17.48 0.78
N ASN A 118 7.11 -16.91 1.94
CA ASN A 118 6.50 -17.28 3.22
C ASN A 118 5.03 -16.85 3.27
N VAL A 119 4.69 -15.67 2.73
CA VAL A 119 3.28 -15.22 2.59
C VAL A 119 2.49 -16.19 1.70
N ARG A 120 3.08 -16.66 0.58
CA ARG A 120 2.44 -17.63 -0.33
C ARG A 120 2.18 -18.96 0.36
N VAL A 121 3.17 -19.51 1.06
CA VAL A 121 3.02 -20.75 1.82
C VAL A 121 1.93 -20.61 2.88
N LEU A 122 1.82 -19.46 3.55
CA LEU A 122 0.77 -19.20 4.52
C LEU A 122 -0.63 -19.16 3.86
N ALA A 123 -0.75 -18.54 2.69
CA ALA A 123 -2.00 -18.51 1.93
C ALA A 123 -2.41 -19.90 1.41
N GLU A 124 -1.45 -20.68 0.90
CA GLU A 124 -1.65 -22.07 0.48
C GLU A 124 -2.07 -22.97 1.65
N LEU A 125 -1.48 -22.77 2.83
CA LEU A 125 -1.89 -23.45 4.05
C LEU A 125 -3.33 -23.09 4.43
N GLY A 126 -3.69 -21.80 4.40
CA GLY A 126 -5.05 -21.34 4.68
C GLY A 126 -6.08 -21.98 3.74
N CYS A 127 -5.78 -21.97 2.44
CA CYS A 127 -6.59 -22.62 1.42
C CYS A 127 -6.70 -24.14 1.68
N SER A 128 -5.59 -24.82 2.00
CA SER A 128 -5.58 -26.25 2.28
C SER A 128 -6.40 -26.61 3.52
N LEU A 129 -6.33 -25.80 4.59
CA LEU A 129 -7.10 -26.00 5.82
C LEU A 129 -8.61 -25.82 5.62
N GLU A 130 -9.00 -24.92 4.71
CA GLU A 130 -10.39 -24.67 4.38
C GLU A 130 -11.05 -25.81 3.57
N HIS A 131 -10.25 -26.52 2.75
CA HIS A 131 -10.74 -27.53 1.80
C HIS A 131 -10.36 -28.99 2.16
N GLY A 132 -9.35 -29.19 3.03
CA GLY A 132 -8.62 -30.47 3.15
C GLY A 132 -9.01 -31.40 4.29
N GLY A 133 -10.09 -31.16 5.05
CA GLY A 133 -10.47 -32.05 6.15
C GLY A 133 -11.53 -31.48 7.12
N PRO A 134 -11.75 -32.11 8.30
CA PRO A 134 -12.63 -31.55 9.31
C PRO A 134 -12.18 -30.14 9.66
N ARG A 135 -13.07 -29.15 9.45
CA ARG A 135 -12.78 -27.73 9.58
C ARG A 135 -12.37 -27.40 11.02
N ASP A 136 -11.07 -27.28 11.27
CA ASP A 136 -10.58 -26.54 12.43
C ASP A 136 -10.71 -25.04 12.12
N GLY A 137 -11.92 -24.51 12.34
CA GLY A 137 -12.23 -23.10 12.11
C GLY A 137 -11.30 -22.16 12.87
N ALA A 138 -10.79 -22.57 14.04
CA ALA A 138 -9.86 -21.77 14.82
C ALA A 138 -8.46 -21.73 14.18
N ALA A 139 -8.01 -22.81 13.53
CA ALA A 139 -6.79 -22.79 12.73
C ALA A 139 -6.91 -21.90 11.49
N VAL A 140 -8.02 -22.02 10.75
CA VAL A 140 -8.28 -21.17 9.56
C VAL A 140 -8.28 -19.69 9.94
N GLN A 141 -8.97 -19.31 11.03
CA GLN A 141 -9.02 -17.92 11.48
C GLN A 141 -7.66 -17.36 11.90
N ARG A 142 -6.80 -18.17 12.53
CA ARG A 142 -5.44 -17.73 12.89
C ARG A 142 -4.56 -17.51 11.68
N VAL A 143 -4.63 -18.40 10.68
CA VAL A 143 -3.91 -18.24 9.41
C VAL A 143 -4.39 -16.99 8.67
N ARG A 144 -5.72 -16.77 8.62
CA ARG A 144 -6.33 -15.56 8.05
C ARG A 144 -5.83 -14.29 8.74
N ALA A 145 -5.91 -14.23 10.07
CA ALA A 145 -5.45 -13.09 10.85
C ALA A 145 -3.96 -12.80 10.62
N GLN A 146 -3.14 -13.84 10.53
CA GLN A 146 -1.72 -13.67 10.23
C GLN A 146 -1.47 -13.13 8.83
N LEU A 147 -2.24 -13.59 7.84
CA LEU A 147 -2.10 -13.12 6.47
C LEU A 147 -2.54 -11.64 6.34
N GLN A 148 -3.59 -11.23 7.06
CA GLN A 148 -4.00 -9.83 7.14
C GLN A 148 -2.95 -8.95 7.83
N ASP A 149 -2.36 -9.41 8.93
CA ASP A 149 -1.22 -8.74 9.58
C ASP A 149 -0.03 -8.59 8.61
N ALA A 150 0.25 -9.63 7.81
CA ALA A 150 1.29 -9.55 6.77
C ALA A 150 0.98 -8.45 5.75
N VAL A 151 -0.23 -8.39 5.22
CA VAL A 151 -0.66 -7.34 4.27
C VAL A 151 -0.46 -5.96 4.87
N HIS A 152 -0.89 -5.77 6.11
CA HIS A 152 -0.75 -4.50 6.81
C HIS A 152 0.72 -4.10 6.98
N ARG A 153 1.58 -5.02 7.44
CA ARG A 153 3.02 -4.77 7.62
C ARG A 153 3.72 -4.48 6.29
N TYR A 154 3.37 -5.19 5.21
CA TYR A 154 3.91 -4.89 3.88
C TYR A 154 3.52 -3.49 3.39
N ALA A 155 2.30 -3.04 3.67
CA ALA A 155 1.84 -1.70 3.32
C ALA A 155 2.59 -0.64 4.13
N LEU A 156 2.61 -0.75 5.46
CA LEU A 156 3.32 0.18 6.35
C LEU A 156 4.81 0.28 5.99
N PHE A 157 5.46 -0.87 5.80
CA PHE A 157 6.87 -0.90 5.45
C PHE A 157 7.15 -0.22 4.09
N ALA A 158 6.27 -0.41 3.11
CA ALA A 158 6.37 0.27 1.83
C ALA A 158 6.20 1.79 1.97
N GLU A 159 5.26 2.24 2.82
CA GLU A 159 5.03 3.65 3.13
C GLU A 159 6.24 4.28 3.85
N GLU A 160 6.83 3.60 4.83
CA GLU A 160 8.04 4.06 5.49
C GLU A 160 9.22 4.18 4.51
N LEU A 161 9.40 3.20 3.60
CA LEU A 161 10.44 3.29 2.58
C LEU A 161 10.18 4.44 1.59
N LEU A 162 8.91 4.70 1.24
CA LEU A 162 8.52 5.84 0.41
C LEU A 162 8.84 7.17 1.10
N ALA A 163 8.60 7.28 2.41
CA ALA A 163 8.96 8.46 3.19
C ALA A 163 10.49 8.69 3.19
N VAL A 164 11.30 7.64 3.36
CA VAL A 164 12.77 7.74 3.26
C VAL A 164 13.22 8.21 1.87
N VAL A 165 12.56 7.73 0.81
CA VAL A 165 12.84 8.18 -0.57
C VAL A 165 12.48 9.67 -0.74
N GLU A 166 11.34 10.10 -0.20
CA GLU A 166 10.90 11.49 -0.24
C GLU A 166 11.88 12.40 0.53
N ASP A 167 12.28 12.01 1.74
CA ASP A 167 13.27 12.72 2.54
C ASP A 167 14.59 12.85 1.81
N LEU A 168 15.09 11.77 1.20
CA LEU A 168 16.33 11.80 0.41
C LEU A 168 16.24 12.74 -0.81
N VAL A 169 15.07 12.86 -1.43
CA VAL A 169 14.86 13.79 -2.56
C VAL A 169 14.84 15.25 -2.08
N ASN A 170 14.25 15.50 -0.92
CA ASN A 170 14.17 16.84 -0.33
C ASN A 170 15.52 17.28 0.27
N GLU A 171 16.23 16.37 0.94
CA GLU A 171 17.51 16.59 1.61
C GLU A 171 18.44 15.39 1.33
N PRO A 172 19.39 15.52 0.38
CA PRO A 172 20.24 14.42 -0.06
C PRO A 172 21.36 14.10 0.94
N ASP A 173 20.98 13.60 2.11
CA ASP A 173 21.90 13.11 3.16
C ASP A 173 21.98 11.57 3.15
N LEU A 174 23.13 11.06 2.74
CA LEU A 174 23.39 9.63 2.65
C LEU A 174 23.60 8.96 4.01
N GLU A 175 24.18 9.65 5.00
CA GLU A 175 24.35 9.06 6.35
C GLU A 175 23.00 8.87 7.01
N ARG A 176 22.16 9.91 6.96
CA ARG A 176 20.79 9.85 7.44
C ARG A 176 19.97 8.75 6.73
N THR A 177 20.16 8.59 5.42
CA THR A 177 19.52 7.51 4.66
C THR A 177 19.97 6.14 5.14
N ARG A 178 21.26 5.95 5.44
CA ARG A 178 21.78 4.68 5.98
C ARG A 178 21.20 4.38 7.36
N GLU A 179 21.08 5.36 8.23
CA GLU A 179 20.43 5.20 9.54
C GLU A 179 18.97 4.73 9.42
N HIS A 180 18.20 5.35 8.53
CA HIS A 180 16.82 4.92 8.24
C HIS A 180 16.78 3.51 7.64
N VAL A 181 17.66 3.20 6.70
CA VAL A 181 17.78 1.85 6.12
C VAL A 181 18.09 0.82 7.21
N ASP A 182 18.96 1.13 8.16
CA ASP A 182 19.29 0.23 9.27
C ASP A 182 18.15 0.11 10.29
N ALA A 183 17.35 1.17 10.50
CA ALA A 183 16.10 1.08 11.24
C ALA A 183 15.10 0.13 10.57
N LEU A 184 14.85 0.31 9.27
CA LEU A 184 13.98 -0.56 8.48
C LEU A 184 14.46 -2.03 8.48
N ARG A 185 15.77 -2.24 8.37
CA ARG A 185 16.36 -3.59 8.39
C ARG A 185 16.15 -4.34 9.70
N ARG A 186 15.96 -3.63 10.83
CA ARG A 186 15.70 -4.20 12.15
C ARG A 186 14.25 -4.67 12.33
N GLN A 187 13.33 -4.26 11.46
CA GLN A 187 11.94 -4.68 11.51
C GLN A 187 11.70 -6.08 10.93
N PHE A 188 12.71 -6.70 10.31
CA PHE A 188 12.61 -8.06 9.79
C PHE A 188 12.81 -9.12 10.89
N PRO A 189 12.10 -10.27 10.81
CA PRO A 189 11.16 -10.67 9.76
C PRO A 189 9.79 -9.97 9.88
N LEU A 190 9.15 -9.69 8.74
CA LEU A 190 7.83 -9.06 8.72
C LEU A 190 6.72 -10.02 9.20
N LEU A 191 6.89 -11.30 8.89
CA LEU A 191 5.99 -12.37 9.30
C LEU A 191 6.41 -12.96 10.64
N ARG A 192 5.43 -13.37 11.44
CA ARG A 192 5.71 -14.25 12.57
C ARG A 192 6.17 -15.63 12.07
N PRO A 193 7.06 -16.31 12.81
CA PRO A 193 7.46 -17.67 12.47
C PRO A 193 6.25 -18.62 12.36
N MET A 194 6.25 -19.47 11.33
CA MET A 194 5.20 -20.48 11.11
C MET A 194 4.98 -21.40 12.32
N SER A 195 6.05 -21.69 13.07
CA SER A 195 5.97 -22.46 14.31
C SER A 195 5.06 -21.81 15.36
N GLU A 196 5.05 -20.49 15.49
CA GLU A 196 4.20 -19.78 16.45
C GLU A 196 2.73 -19.82 16.05
N ILE A 197 2.47 -19.67 14.75
CA ILE A 197 1.11 -19.70 14.18
C ILE A 197 0.49 -21.09 14.38
N VAL A 198 1.28 -22.15 14.16
CA VAL A 198 0.85 -23.54 14.33
C VAL A 198 0.81 -23.97 15.81
N ALA A 199 1.76 -23.56 16.65
CA ALA A 199 1.82 -23.94 18.07
C ALA A 199 0.61 -23.45 18.87
N GLY A 200 0.04 -22.30 18.51
CA GLY A 200 -1.23 -21.83 19.07
C GLY A 200 -2.40 -22.80 18.88
N ALA A 201 -2.27 -23.81 18.00
CA ALA A 201 -3.31 -24.82 17.74
C ALA A 201 -3.35 -25.93 18.79
N ARG A 202 -2.25 -26.10 19.52
CA ARG A 202 -2.03 -27.26 20.38
C ARG A 202 -2.29 -27.02 21.86
N ARG A 203 -2.75 -25.85 22.29
CA ARG A 203 -3.09 -25.64 23.72
C ARG A 203 -4.50 -26.21 23.96
N PRO A 204 -4.65 -27.40 24.56
CA PRO A 204 -5.96 -27.80 25.04
C PRO A 204 -6.27 -26.88 26.21
N ALA A 205 -7.50 -26.38 26.30
CA ALA A 205 -7.97 -25.77 27.52
C ALA A 205 -7.88 -26.83 28.64
N LEU A 206 -6.82 -26.77 29.45
CA LEU A 206 -6.84 -27.39 30.76
C LEU A 206 -7.89 -26.62 31.55
N ALA A 207 -9.07 -27.22 31.69
CA ALA A 207 -10.07 -26.75 32.63
C ALA A 207 -9.44 -26.78 34.04
N PRO A 208 -9.55 -25.70 34.85
CA PRO A 208 -9.24 -25.79 36.26
C PRO A 208 -10.25 -26.74 36.92
N GLY A 209 -9.73 -27.72 37.66
CA GLY A 209 -10.51 -28.68 38.44
C GLY A 209 -11.13 -28.08 39.68
#